data_AF-A0A0G0GM07-F1
#
_entry.id   AF-A0A0G0GM07-F1
#
_cell.length_a   1.000
_cell.length_b   1.000
_cell.length_c   1.000
_cell.angle_alpha   90.00
_cell.angle_beta   90.00
_cell.angle_gamma   90.00
#
_symmetry.space_group_name_H-M   'P 1'
#
loop_
_entity.id
_entity.type
_entity.pdbx_description
1 polymer ?
#
loop_
_entity_poly.entity_id
_entity_poly.type
_entity_poly.pdbx_seq_one_letter_code
_entity_poly.pdbx_strand_id
1 'polypeptide(L)'
;MGFFSNLGDVLSGKTLQYNSLIGNDTRKLLERAKELPSTKFLKDWVSACILSTDAIMDTLLFSGNKENEFKKNISKIDAAQSYEIRKILASSHLLAFINRKDNDKLFKKFNINIDTLQKEVFMVFMFSENDKNLFQEAQGNEHNLLDQVYKKAFKTNTQPSLELSLEIVSICGDSFERVFKKALEQMLKGKL
;
A
#
# COMPACT_ATOMS: atom_id res chain seq x y z
N MET A 1 -8.07 26.92 4.35
CA MET A 1 -6.91 26.15 4.85
C MET A 1 -5.77 26.32 3.86
N GLY A 2 -5.11 27.49 3.84
CA GLY A 2 -4.29 27.88 2.69
C GLY A 2 -3.07 28.70 3.09
N PHE A 3 -1.97 28.46 2.39
CA PHE A 3 -0.67 29.13 2.45
C PHE A 3 0.20 28.93 3.70
N PHE A 4 -0.28 29.18 4.92
CA PHE A 4 0.60 29.11 6.10
C PHE A 4 0.99 27.68 6.53
N SER A 5 0.10 26.69 6.35
CA SER A 5 0.42 25.28 6.63
C SER A 5 1.45 24.73 5.65
N ASN A 6 1.30 25.03 4.36
CA ASN A 6 2.21 24.56 3.31
C ASN A 6 3.60 25.19 3.44
N LEU A 7 3.69 26.46 3.87
CA LEU A 7 5.00 27.08 4.16
C LEU A 7 5.67 26.41 5.36
N GLY A 8 4.92 26.10 6.43
CA GLY A 8 5.41 25.37 7.59
C GLY A 8 5.86 23.95 7.26
N ASP A 9 5.17 23.25 6.36
CA ASP A 9 5.51 21.89 5.91
C ASP A 9 6.76 21.87 4.99
N VAL A 10 6.95 22.92 4.19
CA VAL A 10 8.17 23.09 3.37
C VAL A 10 9.36 23.48 4.25
N LEU A 11 9.19 24.40 5.21
CA LEU A 11 10.25 24.83 6.13
C LEU A 11 10.63 23.76 7.16
N SER A 12 9.70 22.88 7.54
CA SER A 12 9.96 21.73 8.44
C SER A 12 10.61 20.54 7.74
N GLY A 13 10.79 20.60 6.41
CA GLY A 13 11.31 19.48 5.62
C GLY A 13 10.35 18.31 5.46
N LYS A 14 9.13 18.40 5.99
CA LYS A 14 8.10 17.34 5.91
C LYS A 14 7.75 17.01 4.47
N THR A 15 7.63 18.01 3.59
CA THR A 15 7.39 17.79 2.16
C THR A 15 8.55 17.06 1.48
N LEU A 16 9.80 17.37 1.84
CA LEU A 16 10.97 16.69 1.29
C LEU A 16 11.01 15.23 1.74
N GLN A 17 10.76 14.97 3.03
CA GLN A 17 10.72 13.62 3.58
C GLN A 17 9.56 12.80 3.02
N TYR A 18 8.37 13.40 2.86
CA TYR A 18 7.23 12.78 2.19
C TYR A 18 7.58 12.38 0.75
N ASN A 19 8.16 13.28 -0.03
CA ASN A 19 8.55 12.96 -1.40
C ASN A 19 9.61 11.86 -1.45
N SER A 20 10.56 11.86 -0.51
CA SER A 20 11.60 10.84 -0.42
C SER A 20 11.07 9.46 -0.05
N LEU A 21 10.09 9.38 0.87
CA LEU A 21 9.57 8.10 1.36
C LEU A 21 8.37 7.60 0.55
N ILE A 22 7.56 8.49 -0.01
CA ILE A 22 6.28 8.16 -0.65
C ILE A 22 6.28 8.62 -2.11
N GLY A 23 6.33 9.94 -2.33
CA GLY A 23 5.98 10.54 -3.63
C GLY A 23 6.81 10.04 -4.83
N ASN A 24 8.12 9.83 -4.63
CA ASN A 24 9.00 9.35 -5.70
C ASN A 24 8.64 7.94 -6.18
N ASP A 25 8.29 7.03 -5.28
CA ASP A 25 7.98 5.66 -5.63
C ASP A 25 6.54 5.53 -6.14
N THR A 26 5.59 6.32 -5.61
CA THR A 26 4.25 6.46 -6.20
C THR A 26 4.32 6.75 -7.69
N ARG A 27 5.11 7.76 -8.08
CA ARG A 27 5.26 8.15 -9.49
C ARG A 27 5.79 7.00 -10.34
N LYS A 28 6.88 6.36 -9.92
CA LYS A 28 7.48 5.22 -10.64
C LYS A 28 6.51 4.04 -10.77
N LEU A 29 5.77 3.72 -9.71
CA LEU A 29 4.80 2.63 -9.71
C LEU A 29 3.63 2.92 -10.66
N LEU A 30 3.12 4.16 -10.68
CA LEU A 30 2.06 4.56 -11.60
C LEU A 30 2.53 4.58 -13.06
N GLU A 31 3.76 5.00 -13.33
CA GLU A 31 4.37 4.92 -14.67
C GLU A 31 4.42 3.45 -15.15
N ARG A 32 4.93 2.53 -14.32
CA ARG A 32 4.93 1.09 -14.63
C ARG A 32 3.54 0.51 -14.83
N ALA A 33 2.58 0.90 -13.98
CA ALA A 33 1.20 0.43 -14.08
C ALA A 33 0.56 0.82 -15.43
N LYS A 34 0.91 1.99 -15.98
CA LYS A 34 0.45 2.44 -17.31
C LYS A 34 1.04 1.62 -18.45
N GLU A 35 2.31 1.25 -18.33
CA GLU A 35 3.08 0.51 -19.34
C GLU A 35 2.72 -0.98 -19.42
N LEU A 36 1.97 -1.50 -18.45
CA LEU A 36 1.52 -2.90 -18.43
C LEU A 36 0.82 -3.31 -19.74
N PRO A 37 1.15 -4.45 -20.39
CA PRO A 37 0.43 -4.95 -21.56
C PRO A 37 -0.83 -5.74 -21.14
N SER A 38 -1.64 -5.16 -20.26
CA SER A 38 -2.74 -5.86 -19.58
C SER A 38 -4.07 -5.17 -19.82
N THR A 39 -5.17 -5.83 -19.42
CA THR A 39 -6.51 -5.27 -19.54
C THR A 39 -6.63 -3.97 -18.74
N LYS A 40 -7.51 -3.07 -19.19
CA LYS A 40 -7.80 -1.82 -18.47
C LYS A 40 -8.10 -2.08 -16.99
N PHE A 41 -8.91 -3.10 -16.70
CA PHE A 41 -9.23 -3.49 -15.33
C PHE A 41 -7.98 -3.73 -14.48
N LEU A 42 -7.00 -4.48 -14.98
CA LEU A 42 -5.78 -4.81 -14.22
C LEU A 42 -4.95 -3.55 -13.95
N LYS A 43 -4.84 -2.65 -14.94
CA LYS A 43 -4.18 -1.36 -14.75
C LYS A 43 -4.87 -0.49 -13.70
N ASP A 44 -6.20 -0.42 -13.77
CA ASP A 44 -7.02 0.32 -12.81
C ASP A 44 -6.89 -0.26 -11.40
N TRP A 45 -6.88 -1.60 -11.28
CA TRP A 45 -6.68 -2.30 -10.00
C TRP A 45 -5.32 -1.96 -9.39
N VAL A 46 -4.23 -2.09 -10.17
CA VAL A 46 -2.88 -1.80 -9.68
C VAL A 46 -2.76 -0.33 -9.31
N SER A 47 -3.33 0.58 -10.10
CA SER A 47 -3.33 2.01 -9.80
C SER A 47 -4.09 2.31 -8.51
N ALA A 48 -5.27 1.72 -8.30
CA ALA A 48 -6.03 1.86 -7.06
C ALA A 48 -5.28 1.28 -5.85
N CYS A 49 -4.55 0.18 -6.04
CA CYS A 49 -3.70 -0.40 -5.02
C CYS A 49 -2.57 0.56 -4.62
N ILE A 50 -1.85 1.14 -5.59
CA ILE A 50 -0.81 2.15 -5.35
C ILE A 50 -1.36 3.31 -4.51
N LEU A 51 -2.49 3.90 -4.93
CA LEU A 51 -3.14 5.01 -4.21
C LEU A 51 -3.53 4.63 -2.77
N SER A 52 -4.01 3.41 -2.55
CA SER A 52 -4.35 2.92 -1.21
C SER A 52 -3.10 2.73 -0.35
N THR A 53 -2.05 2.12 -0.89
CA THR A 53 -0.79 1.97 -0.15
C THR A 53 -0.17 3.32 0.19
N ASP A 54 -0.30 4.32 -0.67
CA ASP A 54 0.14 5.69 -0.40
C ASP A 54 -0.63 6.30 0.77
N ALA A 55 -1.96 6.15 0.79
CA ALA A 55 -2.81 6.67 1.85
C ALA A 55 -2.49 6.03 3.22
N ILE A 56 -2.20 4.72 3.24
CA ILE A 56 -1.74 4.02 4.45
C ILE A 56 -0.40 4.57 4.91
N MET A 57 0.57 4.70 4.01
CA MET A 57 1.89 5.23 4.33
C MET A 57 1.82 6.66 4.85
N ASP A 58 0.98 7.50 4.24
CA ASP A 58 0.74 8.86 4.71
C ASP A 58 0.14 8.87 6.13
N THR A 59 -0.84 8.02 6.39
CA THR A 59 -1.47 7.89 7.72
C THR A 59 -0.48 7.39 8.78
N LEU A 60 0.35 6.40 8.44
CA LEU A 60 1.35 5.86 9.38
C LEU A 60 2.45 6.88 9.69
N LEU A 61 2.94 7.60 8.68
CA LEU A 61 4.16 8.41 8.80
C LEU A 61 3.92 9.90 9.04
N PHE A 62 2.81 10.47 8.55
CA PHE A 62 2.68 11.95 8.45
C PHE A 62 1.34 12.50 8.92
N SER A 63 0.25 11.74 8.76
CA SER A 63 -1.13 12.20 8.95
C SER A 63 -1.78 11.63 10.21
N GLY A 64 -2.71 12.39 10.82
CA GLY A 64 -3.44 12.01 12.03
C GLY A 64 -2.89 12.64 13.32
N ASN A 65 -3.79 12.89 14.28
CA ASN A 65 -3.50 13.67 15.49
C ASN A 65 -2.77 12.89 16.58
N LYS A 66 -2.75 11.55 16.50
CA LYS A 66 -2.10 10.70 17.50
C LYS A 66 -0.68 10.38 17.05
N GLU A 67 0.27 10.64 17.95
CA GLU A 67 1.69 10.33 17.78
C GLU A 67 1.90 8.82 17.96
N ASN A 68 2.10 8.09 16.86
CA ASN A 68 2.37 6.64 16.88
C ASN A 68 3.87 6.35 16.77
N GLU A 69 4.26 5.07 16.88
CA GLU A 69 5.68 4.67 16.88
C GLU A 69 6.40 4.97 15.56
N PHE A 70 5.68 4.96 14.44
CA PHE A 70 6.20 5.33 13.12
C PHE A 70 6.58 6.81 13.06
N LYS A 71 5.70 7.71 13.49
CA LYS A 71 5.95 9.16 13.51
C LYS A 71 7.12 9.52 14.43
N LYS A 72 7.14 8.96 15.65
CA LYS A 72 8.22 9.19 16.62
C LYS A 72 9.60 8.80 16.09
N ASN A 73 9.65 7.82 15.21
CA ASN A 73 10.87 7.23 14.69
C ASN A 73 11.03 7.41 13.17
N ILE A 74 10.34 8.38 12.57
CA ILE A 74 10.31 8.54 11.11
C ILE A 74 11.70 8.76 10.51
N SER A 75 12.62 9.39 11.27
CA SER A 75 14.02 9.58 10.87
C SER A 75 14.82 8.28 10.73
N LYS A 76 14.32 7.16 11.29
CA LYS A 76 14.92 5.82 11.16
C LYS A 76 14.40 5.05 9.94
N ILE A 77 13.42 5.58 9.24
CA ILE A 77 12.82 4.95 8.06
C ILE A 77 13.43 5.60 6.82
N ASP A 78 14.18 4.81 6.06
CA ASP A 78 14.74 5.21 4.77
C ASP A 78 13.80 4.83 3.59
N ALA A 79 14.16 5.28 2.38
CA ALA A 79 13.37 5.02 1.17
C ALA A 79 13.27 3.52 0.86
N ALA A 80 14.32 2.73 1.13
CA ALA A 80 14.29 1.29 0.89
C ALA A 80 13.30 0.60 1.83
N GLN A 81 13.31 0.93 3.13
CA GLN A 81 12.35 0.42 4.10
C GLN A 81 10.92 0.82 3.74
N SER A 82 10.71 2.07 3.33
CA SER A 82 9.41 2.55 2.87
C SER A 82 8.89 1.73 1.68
N TYR A 83 9.76 1.41 0.72
CA TYR A 83 9.40 0.58 -0.43
C TYR A 83 9.08 -0.87 -0.04
N GLU A 84 9.85 -1.47 0.89
CA GLU A 84 9.55 -2.80 1.44
C GLU A 84 8.18 -2.85 2.12
N ILE A 85 7.82 -1.80 2.89
CA ILE A 85 6.50 -1.69 3.51
C ILE A 85 5.41 -1.66 2.43
N ARG A 86 5.58 -0.87 1.37
CA ARG A 86 4.61 -0.79 0.27
C ARG A 86 4.34 -2.14 -0.38
N LYS A 87 5.37 -2.97 -0.59
CA LYS A 87 5.20 -4.35 -1.11
C LYS A 87 4.31 -5.17 -0.18
N ILE A 88 4.54 -5.11 1.14
CA ILE A 88 3.70 -5.81 2.13
C ILE A 88 2.25 -5.34 2.08
N LEU A 89 2.03 -4.02 1.99
CA LEU A 89 0.68 -3.45 1.90
C LEU A 89 -0.03 -3.84 0.60
N ALA A 90 0.69 -3.89 -0.53
CA ALA A 90 0.17 -4.36 -1.81
C ALA A 90 -0.23 -5.85 -1.75
N SER A 91 0.61 -6.67 -1.12
CA SER A 91 0.29 -8.09 -0.83
C SER A 91 -0.98 -8.23 0.00
N SER A 92 -1.13 -7.42 1.05
CA SER A 92 -2.33 -7.44 1.89
C SER A 92 -3.59 -7.07 1.10
N HIS A 93 -3.52 -6.06 0.22
CA HIS A 93 -4.64 -5.71 -0.67
C HIS A 93 -4.97 -6.83 -1.65
N LEU A 94 -3.95 -7.46 -2.22
CA LEU A 94 -4.11 -8.57 -3.15
C LEU A 94 -4.80 -9.76 -2.47
N LEU A 95 -4.33 -10.16 -1.28
CA LEU A 95 -4.96 -11.22 -0.47
C LEU A 95 -6.40 -10.88 -0.12
N ALA A 96 -6.65 -9.70 0.44
CA ALA A 96 -7.99 -9.24 0.78
C ALA A 96 -8.91 -9.20 -0.44
N PHE A 97 -8.38 -8.89 -1.63
CA PHE A 97 -9.16 -8.88 -2.86
C PHE A 97 -9.48 -10.29 -3.36
N ILE A 98 -8.52 -11.21 -3.39
CA ILE A 98 -8.74 -12.58 -3.88
C ILE A 98 -9.60 -13.41 -2.93
N ASN A 99 -9.51 -13.18 -1.61
CA ASN A 99 -10.20 -13.97 -0.59
C ASN A 99 -11.66 -13.53 -0.36
N ARG A 100 -12.07 -12.38 -0.90
CA ARG A 100 -13.44 -11.87 -0.74
C ARG A 100 -14.39 -12.46 -1.78
N LYS A 101 -15.34 -13.26 -1.29
CA LYS A 101 -16.41 -13.87 -2.11
C LYS A 101 -17.19 -12.88 -2.98
N ASP A 102 -17.38 -11.64 -2.51
CA ASP A 102 -18.08 -10.61 -3.29
C ASP A 102 -17.35 -10.26 -4.60
N ASN A 103 -16.03 -10.50 -4.66
CA ASN A 103 -15.22 -10.26 -5.85
C ASN A 103 -15.33 -11.38 -6.88
N ASP A 104 -15.89 -12.55 -6.57
CA ASP A 104 -16.10 -13.64 -7.55
C ASP A 104 -16.95 -13.18 -8.74
N LYS A 105 -17.94 -12.31 -8.48
CA LYS A 105 -18.78 -11.71 -9.53
C LYS A 105 -17.97 -10.76 -10.41
N LEU A 106 -17.05 -9.99 -9.82
CA LEU A 106 -16.14 -9.12 -10.57
C LEU A 106 -15.15 -9.94 -11.41
N PHE A 107 -14.58 -11.00 -10.84
CA PHE A 107 -13.68 -11.92 -11.54
C PHE A 107 -14.34 -12.50 -12.80
N LYS A 108 -15.59 -12.97 -12.69
CA LYS A 108 -16.35 -13.45 -13.84
C LYS A 108 -16.68 -12.34 -14.84
N LYS A 109 -17.16 -11.19 -14.36
CA LYS A 109 -17.60 -10.06 -15.22
C LYS A 109 -16.45 -9.51 -16.08
N PHE A 110 -15.25 -9.42 -15.52
CA PHE A 110 -14.09 -8.85 -16.19
C PHE A 110 -13.09 -9.91 -16.69
N ASN A 111 -13.47 -11.20 -16.63
CA ASN A 111 -12.63 -12.34 -17.01
C ASN A 111 -11.21 -12.26 -16.41
N ILE A 112 -11.14 -12.00 -15.11
CA ILE A 112 -9.88 -11.79 -14.41
C ILE A 112 -9.29 -13.15 -14.05
N ASN A 113 -8.09 -13.41 -14.55
CA ASN A 113 -7.26 -14.52 -14.10
C ASN A 113 -6.46 -14.06 -12.85
N ILE A 114 -6.59 -14.79 -11.74
CA ILE A 114 -5.92 -14.47 -10.48
C ILE A 114 -4.40 -14.52 -10.63
N ASP A 115 -3.85 -15.53 -11.33
CA ASP A 115 -2.41 -15.65 -11.55
C ASP A 115 -1.87 -14.47 -12.36
N THR A 116 -2.64 -14.00 -13.35
CA THR A 116 -2.29 -12.79 -14.09
C THR A 116 -2.30 -11.58 -13.15
N LEU A 117 -3.36 -11.37 -12.36
CA LEU A 117 -3.42 -10.27 -11.40
C LEU A 117 -2.22 -10.29 -10.44
N GLN A 118 -1.89 -11.45 -9.86
CA GLN A 118 -0.75 -11.59 -8.96
C GLN A 118 0.57 -11.25 -9.65
N LYS A 119 0.82 -11.79 -10.85
CA LYS A 119 2.04 -11.51 -11.63
C LYS A 119 2.20 -10.03 -11.95
N GLU A 120 1.12 -9.35 -12.33
CA GLU A 120 1.13 -7.92 -12.64
C GLU A 120 1.48 -7.08 -11.40
N VAL A 121 0.88 -7.39 -10.25
CA VAL A 121 1.21 -6.72 -8.98
C VAL A 121 2.69 -6.94 -8.64
N PHE A 122 3.17 -8.18 -8.70
CA PHE A 122 4.57 -8.51 -8.42
C PHE A 122 5.53 -7.80 -9.37
N MET A 123 5.18 -7.67 -10.64
CA MET A 123 6.00 -6.99 -11.62
C MET A 123 6.07 -5.48 -11.35
N VAL A 124 4.93 -4.82 -11.14
CA VAL A 124 4.90 -3.36 -10.90
C VAL A 124 5.66 -2.99 -9.63
N PHE A 125 5.42 -3.74 -8.55
CA PHE A 125 6.06 -3.51 -7.25
C PHE A 125 7.44 -4.18 -7.12
N MET A 126 7.98 -4.78 -8.18
CA MET A 126 9.30 -5.44 -8.20
C MET A 126 9.51 -6.41 -7.03
N PHE A 127 8.59 -7.35 -6.87
CA PHE A 127 8.71 -8.39 -5.87
C PHE A 127 9.89 -9.31 -6.20
N SER A 128 10.77 -9.48 -5.22
CA SER A 128 11.78 -10.55 -5.20
C SER A 128 11.12 -11.91 -4.92
N GLU A 129 11.86 -13.00 -5.12
CA GLU A 129 11.37 -14.34 -4.75
C GLU A 129 11.05 -14.45 -3.25
N ASN A 130 11.82 -13.78 -2.38
CA ASN A 130 11.54 -13.76 -0.95
C ASN A 130 10.20 -13.07 -0.64
N ASP A 131 9.85 -12.00 -1.35
CA ASP A 131 8.57 -11.31 -1.18
C ASP A 131 7.39 -12.21 -1.62
N LYS A 132 7.58 -12.97 -2.69
CA LYS A 132 6.58 -13.93 -3.19
C LYS A 132 6.37 -15.08 -2.22
N ASN A 133 7.45 -15.60 -1.62
CA ASN A 133 7.38 -16.63 -0.58
C ASN A 133 6.60 -16.13 0.64
N LEU A 134 6.90 -14.91 1.11
CA LEU A 134 6.16 -14.27 2.20
C LEU A 134 4.66 -14.12 1.88
N PHE A 135 4.33 -13.74 0.63
CA PHE A 135 2.94 -13.68 0.18
C PHE A 135 2.25 -15.06 0.20
N GLN A 136 2.92 -16.11 -0.26
CA GLN A 136 2.38 -17.47 -0.27
C GLN A 136 2.14 -18.01 1.15
N GLU A 137 3.08 -17.79 2.06
CA GLU A 137 2.92 -18.15 3.48
C GLU A 137 1.73 -17.42 4.13
N ALA A 138 1.50 -16.17 3.75
CA ALA A 138 0.41 -15.34 4.27
C ALA A 138 -0.98 -15.75 3.78
N GLN A 139 -1.11 -16.54 2.69
CA GLN A 139 -2.41 -17.05 2.21
C GLN A 139 -3.14 -17.91 3.25
N GLY A 140 -2.43 -18.42 4.28
CA GLY A 140 -3.02 -19.11 5.43
C GLY A 140 -3.12 -18.28 6.72
N ASN A 141 -2.53 -17.09 6.80
CA ASN A 141 -2.52 -16.24 7.99
C ASN A 141 -2.17 -14.76 7.65
N GLU A 142 -3.17 -13.96 7.28
CA GLU A 142 -3.00 -12.55 6.89
C GLU A 142 -2.43 -11.65 8.00
N HIS A 143 -2.65 -11.97 9.28
CA HIS A 143 -2.16 -11.15 10.39
C HIS A 143 -0.63 -11.13 10.47
N ASN A 144 0.03 -12.24 10.14
CA ASN A 144 1.48 -12.34 10.10
C ASN A 144 2.12 -11.41 9.05
N LEU A 145 1.38 -11.08 7.98
CA LEU A 145 1.88 -10.23 6.91
C LEU A 145 1.95 -8.76 7.35
N LEU A 146 0.92 -8.25 8.03
CA LEU A 146 0.88 -6.85 8.45
C LEU A 146 1.85 -6.55 9.60
N ASP A 147 2.16 -7.52 10.46
CA ASP A 147 3.22 -7.37 11.46
C ASP A 147 4.61 -7.17 10.82
N GLN A 148 4.82 -7.61 9.57
CA GLN A 148 6.07 -7.36 8.85
C GLN A 148 6.28 -5.88 8.53
N VAL A 149 5.20 -5.07 8.48
CA VAL A 149 5.32 -3.62 8.26
C VAL A 149 6.21 -3.00 9.32
N TYR A 150 5.99 -3.33 10.59
CA TYR A 150 6.81 -2.86 11.70
C TYR A 150 8.26 -3.36 11.60
N LYS A 151 8.44 -4.65 11.34
CA LYS A 151 9.76 -5.29 11.24
C LYS A 151 10.62 -4.66 10.14
N LYS A 152 10.03 -4.39 8.97
CA LYS A 152 10.70 -3.71 7.85
C LYS A 152 11.00 -2.25 8.19
N ALA A 153 10.03 -1.54 8.77
CA ALA A 153 10.19 -0.14 9.16
C ALA A 153 11.36 0.08 10.10
N PHE A 154 11.61 -0.84 11.03
CA PHE A 154 12.63 -0.66 12.07
C PHE A 154 13.79 -1.66 12.02
N LYS A 155 13.89 -2.48 10.95
CA LYS A 155 14.94 -3.50 10.78
C LYS A 155 15.09 -4.39 12.02
N THR A 156 13.95 -4.83 12.56
CA THR A 156 13.88 -5.60 13.80
C THR A 156 13.14 -6.90 13.59
N ASN A 157 13.44 -7.90 14.41
CA ASN A 157 12.67 -9.14 14.51
C ASN A 157 11.66 -9.13 15.65
N THR A 158 11.67 -8.08 16.48
CA THR A 158 10.71 -7.89 17.58
C THR A 158 9.31 -7.70 17.02
N GLN A 159 8.32 -8.29 17.69
CA GLN A 159 6.93 -8.07 17.33
C GLN A 159 6.49 -6.66 17.77
N PRO A 160 5.63 -5.99 16.97
CA PRO A 160 4.96 -4.77 17.42
C PRO A 160 4.14 -5.02 18.69
N SER A 161 3.84 -3.96 19.43
CA SER A 161 2.84 -4.04 20.50
C SER A 161 1.47 -4.37 19.91
N LEU A 162 0.58 -5.01 20.69
CA LEU A 162 -0.78 -5.33 20.25
C LEU A 162 -1.54 -4.08 19.77
N GLU A 163 -1.38 -2.96 20.46
CA GLU A 163 -1.99 -1.68 20.09
C GLU A 163 -1.54 -1.23 18.70
N LEU A 164 -0.24 -1.34 18.41
CA LEU A 164 0.31 -0.97 17.11
C LEU A 164 -0.12 -1.94 16.00
N SER A 165 -0.15 -3.26 16.27
CA SER A 165 -0.69 -4.24 15.32
C SER A 165 -2.14 -3.92 14.97
N LEU A 166 -2.99 -3.62 15.97
CA LEU A 166 -4.39 -3.25 15.74
C LEU A 166 -4.52 -1.93 14.97
N GLU A 167 -3.65 -0.95 15.24
CA GLU A 167 -3.60 0.30 14.48
C GLU A 167 -3.28 0.04 13.00
N ILE A 168 -2.22 -0.74 12.70
CA ILE A 168 -1.83 -1.10 11.33
C ILE A 168 -2.98 -1.83 10.62
N VAL A 169 -3.58 -2.84 11.26
CA VAL A 169 -4.72 -3.60 10.71
C VAL A 169 -5.91 -2.68 10.44
N SER A 170 -6.24 -1.79 11.37
CA SER A 170 -7.35 -0.85 11.22
C SER A 170 -7.13 0.12 10.06
N ILE A 171 -5.93 0.69 9.94
CA ILE A 171 -5.58 1.62 8.85
C ILE A 171 -5.63 0.89 7.50
N CYS A 172 -5.08 -0.32 7.42
CA CYS A 172 -5.11 -1.13 6.21
C CYS A 172 -6.54 -1.47 5.78
N GLY A 173 -7.38 -1.91 6.73
CA GLY A 173 -8.78 -2.22 6.48
C GLY A 173 -9.58 -1.00 6.02
N ASP A 174 -9.41 0.15 6.67
CA ASP A 174 -10.11 1.38 6.29
C ASP A 174 -9.68 1.87 4.90
N SER A 175 -8.37 1.83 4.60
CA SER A 175 -7.88 2.20 3.27
C SER A 175 -8.36 1.26 2.18
N PHE A 176 -8.46 -0.04 2.45
CA PHE A 176 -9.03 -1.00 1.49
C PHE A 176 -10.48 -0.64 1.11
N GLU A 177 -11.32 -0.31 2.09
CA GLU A 177 -12.71 0.04 1.85
C GLU A 177 -12.90 1.45 1.28
N ARG A 178 -12.19 2.44 1.81
CA ARG A 178 -12.44 3.86 1.54
C ARG A 178 -11.59 4.44 0.43
N VAL A 179 -10.39 3.90 0.22
CA VAL A 179 -9.45 4.39 -0.80
C VAL A 179 -9.42 3.43 -1.97
N PHE A 180 -8.99 2.19 -1.76
CA PHE A 180 -8.82 1.21 -2.83
C PHE A 180 -10.12 0.95 -3.60
N LYS A 181 -11.19 0.49 -2.93
CA LYS A 181 -12.45 0.16 -3.61
C LYS A 181 -13.07 1.38 -4.30
N LYS A 182 -13.06 2.54 -3.65
CA LYS A 182 -13.63 3.76 -4.22
C LYS A 182 -12.85 4.22 -5.45
N ALA A 183 -11.53 4.19 -5.40
CA ALA A 183 -10.67 4.53 -6.54
C ALA A 183 -10.93 3.57 -7.70
N LEU A 184 -10.94 2.26 -7.44
CA LEU A 184 -11.22 1.24 -8.46
C LEU A 184 -12.61 1.45 -9.09
N GLU A 185 -13.65 1.69 -8.29
CA GLU A 185 -14.99 1.94 -8.78
C GLU A 185 -15.06 3.19 -9.67
N GLN A 186 -14.38 4.27 -9.29
CA GLN A 186 -14.32 5.51 -10.07
C GLN A 186 -13.56 5.31 -11.38
N MET A 187 -12.43 4.60 -11.38
CA MET A 187 -11.65 4.30 -12.59
C MET A 187 -12.43 3.43 -13.59
N LEU A 188 -13.15 2.42 -13.08
CA LEU A 188 -14.01 1.57 -13.90
C LEU A 188 -15.18 2.34 -14.52
N LYS A 189 -15.64 3.41 -13.87
CA LYS A 189 -16.64 4.35 -14.40
C LYS A 189 -16.04 5.44 -15.30
N GLY A 190 -14.71 5.51 -15.45
CA GLY A 190 -14.03 6.55 -16.22
C GLY A 190 -14.10 7.95 -15.58
N LYS A 191 -14.13 8.02 -14.24
CA LYS A 191 -14.31 9.26 -13.47
C LYS A 191 -13.04 9.76 -12.76
N LEU A 192 -11.89 9.18 -13.09
CA LEU A 192 -10.55 9.52 -12.60
C LEU A 192 -9.61 9.69 -13.79
#